data_AF-A0A8E6B917-F1
#
_entry.id   AF-A0A8E6B917-F1
#
_cell.length_a   1.000
_cell.length_b   1.000
_cell.length_c   1.000
_cell.angle_alpha   90.00
_cell.angle_beta   90.00
_cell.angle_gamma   90.00
#
_symmetry.space_group_name_H-M   'P 1'
#
loop_
_entity.id
_entity.type
_entity.pdbx_description
1 polymer ?
#
loop_
_entity_poly.entity_id
_entity_poly.type
_entity_poly.pdbx_seq_one_letter_code
_entity_poly.pdbx_strand_id
1 'polypeptide(L)'
;MAHYRVIRNGVLLGTLTRTGSDIPWWEGEFDPTPEFGLVRSLFDHERELLDADENIDAWGTAWDELSVGHVLQPLDGREPITEFLLHIEENGRRASWRY
;
A
#
# COMPACT_ATOMS: atom_id res chain seq x y z
N MET A 1 -1.47 -17.82 -1.04
CA MET A 1 -2.80 -17.28 -1.40
C MET A 1 -2.84 -15.82 -0.98
N ALA A 2 -3.48 -14.95 -1.76
CA ALA A 2 -3.67 -13.57 -1.37
C ALA A 2 -4.49 -13.46 -0.08
N HIS A 3 -4.17 -12.46 0.73
CA HIS A 3 -4.85 -12.16 1.98
C HIS A 3 -5.71 -10.90 1.87
N TYR A 4 -5.27 -9.93 1.06
CA TYR A 4 -5.97 -8.66 0.87
C TYR A 4 -6.06 -8.26 -0.59
N ARG A 5 -7.07 -7.45 -0.92
CA ARG A 5 -7.15 -6.65 -2.14
C ARG A 5 -6.89 -5.19 -1.79
N VAL A 6 -6.10 -4.50 -2.61
CA VAL A 6 -5.89 -3.06 -2.54
C VAL A 6 -6.78 -2.43 -3.60
N ILE A 7 -7.75 -1.63 -3.17
CA ILE A 7 -8.76 -1.00 -4.03
C ILE A 7 -8.63 0.51 -3.88
N ARG A 8 -8.71 1.27 -4.98
CA ARG A 8 -8.82 2.73 -4.93
C ARG A 8 -10.02 3.20 -5.74
N ASN A 9 -10.94 3.95 -5.12
CA ASN A 9 -12.16 4.46 -5.77
C ASN A 9 -12.96 3.35 -6.50
N GLY A 10 -13.01 2.15 -5.92
CA GLY A 10 -13.68 0.97 -6.50
C GLY A 10 -12.88 0.20 -7.56
N VAL A 11 -11.68 0.66 -7.92
CA VAL A 11 -10.78 0.00 -8.87
C VAL A 11 -9.78 -0.88 -8.12
N LEU A 12 -9.69 -2.16 -8.50
CA LEU A 12 -8.68 -3.07 -7.96
C LEU A 12 -7.30 -2.65 -8.46
N LEU A 13 -6.37 -2.38 -7.56
CA LEU A 13 -4.99 -2.05 -7.87
C LEU A 13 -4.09 -3.29 -7.81
N GLY A 14 -4.38 -4.22 -6.90
CA GLY A 14 -3.58 -5.44 -6.76
C GLY A 14 -3.99 -6.26 -5.55
N THR A 15 -3.23 -7.32 -5.29
CA THR A 15 -3.43 -8.18 -4.11
C THR A 15 -2.18 -8.28 -3.27
N LEU A 16 -2.36 -8.44 -1.96
CA LEU A 16 -1.27 -8.60 -1.00
C LEU A 16 -1.27 -10.02 -0.45
N THR A 17 -0.08 -10.65 -0.45
CA THR A 17 0.17 -11.93 0.19
C THR A 17 1.16 -11.75 1.32
N ARG A 18 0.72 -11.96 2.57
CA ARG A 18 1.61 -11.91 3.73
C ARG A 18 2.63 -13.04 3.67
N THR A 19 3.91 -12.70 3.73
CA THR A 19 5.03 -13.63 3.81
C THR A 19 5.81 -13.51 5.12
N GLY A 20 5.66 -12.40 5.84
CA GLY A 20 6.32 -12.17 7.12
C GLY A 20 5.66 -11.07 7.95
N SER A 21 6.33 -10.70 9.04
CA SER A 21 5.97 -9.57 9.90
C SER A 21 7.24 -9.07 10.57
N ASP A 22 7.39 -7.76 10.63
CA ASP A 22 8.38 -7.07 11.44
C ASP A 22 7.66 -5.98 12.23
N ILE A 23 7.22 -6.29 13.45
CA ILE A 23 6.30 -5.47 14.25
C ILE A 23 6.79 -4.01 14.25
N PRO A 24 5.96 -3.02 13.83
CA PRO A 24 4.50 -3.07 13.68
C PRO A 24 3.97 -3.44 12.29
N TRP A 25 4.81 -3.91 11.37
CA TRP A 25 4.49 -4.11 9.96
C TRP A 25 4.22 -5.58 9.60
N TRP A 26 3.33 -5.76 8.64
CA TRP A 26 3.22 -6.97 7.85
C TRP A 26 4.10 -6.84 6.63
N GLU A 27 4.81 -7.91 6.29
CA GLU A 27 5.66 -7.98 5.10
C GLU A 27 5.07 -8.97 4.12
N GLY A 28 5.18 -8.67 2.82
CA GLY A 28 4.56 -9.51 1.82
C GLY A 28 4.91 -9.18 0.38
N GLU A 29 4.24 -9.93 -0.49
CA GLU A 29 4.26 -9.73 -1.92
C GLU A 29 3.02 -8.94 -2.36
N PHE A 30 3.24 -8.01 -3.28
CA PHE A 30 2.20 -7.29 -4.01
C PHE A 30 2.13 -7.80 -5.44
N ASP A 31 0.95 -8.26 -5.84
CA ASP A 31 0.67 -8.63 -7.22
C ASP A 31 -0.19 -7.55 -7.88
N PRO A 32 0.43 -6.63 -8.65
CA PRO A 32 -0.28 -5.50 -9.25
C PRO A 32 -1.14 -5.93 -10.43
N THR A 33 -2.29 -5.27 -10.56
CA THR A 33 -3.07 -5.22 -11.79
C THR A 33 -2.52 -4.12 -12.72
N PRO A 34 -2.91 -4.09 -14.01
CA PRO A 34 -2.57 -2.98 -14.91
C PRO A 34 -2.97 -1.59 -14.38
N GLU A 35 -4.07 -1.51 -13.65
CA GLU A 35 -4.61 -0.27 -13.08
C GLU A 35 -3.69 0.35 -12.02
N PHE A 36 -2.82 -0.44 -11.39
CA PHE A 36 -1.78 0.08 -10.50
C PHE A 36 -0.84 1.06 -11.23
N GLY A 37 -0.62 0.89 -12.53
CA GLY A 37 0.21 1.79 -13.32
C GLY A 37 -0.26 3.25 -13.31
N LEU A 38 -1.56 3.49 -13.05
CA LEU A 38 -2.14 4.84 -12.94
C LEU A 38 -1.75 5.56 -11.65
N VAL A 39 -1.33 4.81 -10.62
CA VAL A 39 -1.02 5.35 -9.29
C VAL A 39 0.40 5.02 -8.83
N ARG A 40 1.16 4.24 -9.61
CA ARG A 40 2.53 3.83 -9.30
C ARG A 40 3.43 5.02 -8.96
N SER A 41 3.33 6.11 -9.71
CA SER A 41 4.14 7.31 -9.47
C SER A 41 3.87 7.97 -8.11
N LEU A 42 2.69 7.77 -7.52
CA LEU A 42 2.38 8.27 -6.18
C LEU A 42 3.10 7.45 -5.11
N PHE A 43 3.17 6.12 -5.28
CA PHE A 43 3.96 5.25 -4.40
C PHE A 43 5.46 5.47 -4.59
N ASP A 44 5.91 5.69 -5.82
CA ASP A 44 7.31 6.04 -6.10
C ASP A 44 7.69 7.34 -5.38
N HIS A 45 6.83 8.36 -5.40
CA HIS A 45 7.04 9.64 -4.71
C HIS A 45 7.03 9.50 -3.17
N GLU A 46 6.06 8.77 -2.63
CA GLU A 46 5.99 8.47 -1.20
C GLU A 46 7.27 7.80 -0.69
N ARG A 47 7.75 6.79 -1.43
CA ARG A 47 9.00 6.09 -1.12
C ARG A 47 10.21 7.02 -1.19
N GLU A 48 10.30 7.88 -2.21
CA GLU A 48 11.40 8.86 -2.30
C GLU A 48 11.46 9.77 -1.08
N LEU A 49 10.31 10.18 -0.54
CA LEU A 49 10.24 10.97 0.70
C LEU A 49 10.64 10.15 1.93
N LEU A 50 10.27 8.86 1.98
CA LEU A 50 10.66 7.96 3.07
C LEU A 50 12.18 7.70 3.07
N ASP A 51 12.77 7.46 1.90
CA ASP A 51 14.20 7.16 1.73
C ASP A 51 15.10 8.39 1.99
N ALA A 52 14.60 9.58 1.69
CA ALA A 52 15.35 10.82 1.91
C ALA A 52 15.52 11.14 3.41
N ASP A 53 14.68 10.61 4.30
CA ASP A 53 14.56 10.99 5.72
C ASP A 53 14.43 12.53 5.92
N GLU A 54 14.12 13.24 4.83
CA GLU A 54 13.96 14.68 4.77
C GLU A 54 12.47 14.96 4.87
N ASN A 55 12.05 15.33 6.08
CA ASN A 55 10.73 15.90 6.38
C ASN A 55 9.57 14.89 6.43
N ILE A 56 9.40 14.27 7.60
CA ILE A 56 8.25 13.42 7.97
C ILE A 56 6.88 14.09 7.72
N ASP A 57 6.79 15.41 7.78
CA ASP A 57 5.53 16.14 7.50
C ASP A 57 5.21 16.14 6.00
N ALA A 58 6.23 16.20 5.15
CA ALA A 58 6.06 16.11 3.70
C ALA A 58 5.63 14.69 3.29
N TRP A 59 6.26 13.67 3.87
CA TRP A 59 5.83 12.28 3.72
C TRP A 59 4.38 12.07 4.19
N GLY A 60 4.01 12.62 5.36
CA GLY A 60 2.66 12.52 5.89
C GLY A 60 1.61 13.15 4.96
N THR A 61 1.92 14.31 4.39
CA THR A 61 1.05 14.97 3.40
C THR A 61 0.89 14.13 2.13
N ALA A 62 1.98 13.58 1.60
CA ALA A 62 1.94 12.72 0.42
C ALA A 62 1.12 11.45 0.69
N TRP A 63 1.25 10.85 1.88
CA TRP A 63 0.45 9.71 2.28
C TRP A 63 -1.03 10.05 2.42
N ASP A 64 -1.37 11.17 3.06
CA ASP A 64 -2.76 11.61 3.23
C ASP A 64 -3.44 11.75 1.87
N GLU A 65 -2.77 12.37 0.89
CA GLU A 65 -3.28 12.49 -0.48
C GLU A 65 -3.40 11.13 -1.20
N LEU A 66 -2.40 10.26 -1.02
CA LEU A 66 -2.41 8.93 -1.62
C LEU A 66 -3.55 8.08 -1.06
N SER A 67 -3.73 8.08 0.26
CA SER A 67 -4.68 7.23 0.98
C SER A 67 -6.15 7.53 0.66
N VAL A 68 -6.47 8.71 0.10
CA VAL A 68 -7.84 9.04 -0.32
C VAL A 68 -8.38 8.01 -1.31
N GLY A 69 -9.51 7.40 -0.92
CA GLY A 69 -10.22 6.41 -1.69
C GLY A 69 -9.62 5.01 -1.64
N HIS A 70 -8.54 4.80 -0.91
CA HIS A 70 -7.95 3.47 -0.72
C HIS A 70 -8.75 2.64 0.29
N VAL A 71 -8.89 1.36 -0.03
CA VAL A 71 -9.54 0.35 0.78
C VAL A 71 -8.68 -0.90 0.73
N LEU A 72 -8.27 -1.39 1.90
CA LEU A 72 -7.67 -2.68 2.08
C LEU A 72 -8.78 -3.68 2.42
N GLN A 73 -9.15 -4.54 1.47
CA GLN A 73 -10.23 -5.50 1.64
C GLN A 73 -9.67 -6.88 2.03
N PRO A 74 -9.94 -7.39 3.24
CA PRO A 74 -9.59 -8.76 3.62
C PRO A 74 -10.36 -9.79 2.80
N LEU A 75 -9.69 -10.87 2.38
CA LEU A 75 -10.30 -11.96 1.61
C LEU A 75 -10.94 -13.04 2.49
N ASP A 76 -10.80 -12.94 3.81
CA ASP A 76 -11.42 -13.84 4.79
C ASP A 76 -12.82 -13.39 5.24
N GLY A 77 -13.36 -12.34 4.61
CA GLY A 77 -14.71 -11.84 4.88
C GLY A 77 -14.80 -10.85 6.04
N ARG A 78 -13.67 -10.44 6.64
CA ARG A 78 -13.63 -9.30 7.57
C ARG A 78 -13.96 -7.98 6.87
N GLU A 79 -14.34 -6.99 7.67
CA GLU A 79 -14.69 -5.66 7.19
C GLU A 79 -13.54 -4.99 6.44
N PRO A 80 -13.83 -4.21 5.39
CA PRO A 80 -12.81 -3.41 4.71
C PRO A 80 -12.15 -2.39 5.65
N ILE A 81 -10.85 -2.17 5.44
CA ILE A 81 -10.03 -1.27 6.25
C ILE A 81 -9.70 -0.03 5.41
N THR A 82 -10.03 1.16 5.91
CA THR A 82 -9.78 2.44 5.25
C THR A 82 -8.64 3.22 5.89
N GLU A 83 -8.31 2.94 7.15
CA GLU A 83 -7.20 3.54 7.87
C GLU A 83 -6.05 2.54 7.90
N PHE A 84 -5.10 2.69 7.00
CA PHE A 84 -3.92 1.83 6.91
C PHE A 84 -2.76 2.57 6.25
N LEU A 85 -1.54 2.06 6.47
CA LEU A 85 -0.36 2.43 5.68
C LEU A 85 0.00 1.28 4.75
N LEU A 86 0.45 1.59 3.55
CA LEU A 86 0.94 0.62 2.57
C LEU A 86 2.13 1.20 1.81
N HIS A 87 3.29 0.57 1.98
CA HIS A 87 4.47 0.80 1.19
C HIS A 87 4.58 -0.24 0.09
N ILE A 88 4.98 0.19 -1.09
CA ILE A 88 5.29 -0.68 -2.22
C ILE A 88 6.72 -0.36 -2.65
N GLU A 89 7.57 -1.38 -2.62
CA GLU A 89 8.98 -1.26 -2.98
C GLU A 89 9.16 -0.88 -4.45
N GLU A 90 10.34 -0.36 -4.82
CA GLU A 90 10.65 0.09 -6.19
C GLU A 90 10.37 -0.97 -7.27
N ASN A 91 10.51 -2.26 -6.94
CA ASN A 91 10.22 -3.36 -7.86
C ASN A 91 8.72 -3.57 -8.13
N GLY A 92 7.82 -2.92 -7.37
CA GLY A 92 6.37 -3.04 -7.48
C GLY A 92 5.82 -4.42 -7.07
N ARG A 93 6.62 -5.22 -6.37
CA ARG A 93 6.34 -6.64 -6.05
C ARG A 93 6.45 -6.95 -4.57
N ARG A 94 7.15 -6.14 -3.79
CA ARG A 94 7.22 -6.25 -2.34
C ARG A 94 6.45 -5.12 -1.71
N ALA A 95 5.82 -5.42 -0.58
CA ALA A 95 5.02 -4.45 0.13
C ALA A 95 5.05 -4.69 1.65
N SER A 96 4.92 -3.58 2.36
CA SER A 96 4.82 -3.52 3.82
C SER A 96 3.56 -2.76 4.18
N TRP A 97 2.74 -3.29 5.10
CA TRP A 97 1.52 -2.60 5.49
C TRP A 97 1.18 -2.80 6.95
N ARG A 98 0.44 -1.83 7.52
CA ARG A 98 -0.09 -1.89 8.89
C ARG A 98 -1.43 -1.16 8.96
N TYR A 99 -2.24 -1.55 9.93
CA TYR A 99 -3.54 -0.98 10.26
C TYR A 99 -3.91 -1.32 11.70
#